data_AF-A0A552UTT5-F1
#
_entry.id   AF-A0A552UTT5-F1
#
_cell.length_a   1.000
_cell.length_b   1.000
_cell.length_c   1.000
_cell.angle_alpha   90.00
_cell.angle_beta   90.00
_cell.angle_gamma   90.00
#
_symmetry.space_group_name_H-M   'P 1'
#
loop_
_entity.id
_entity.type
_entity.pdbx_description
1 polymer ?
#
loop_
_entity_poly.entity_id
_entity_poly.type
_entity_poly.pdbx_seq_one_letter_code
_entity_poly.pdbx_strand_id
1 'polypeptide(L)'
;MNTVKRYLSLTFISLLTGLFTDCQNPNSQASQNDAPEVLTGTWTMVRESGGKYVLLDCGDGSETIVLTADSVLHKGIMEDAGSKIDHREIKVDTAVIYLDKTGTSYYKLIGSDKQSGISKWVIKEGDGLEIEKFFVDKTHLITIKKSKGTASDCGTTADAGDQVDGSFVIGNGNLTASIEGSNCISIRDKSGNMQFERCLEEGNIMALRKVKGDFLPLTFMSGPHSMDADFFLKGKEWVAKSVTFYKHTDNGDIKTTRAIDVSLSGFDFRNVAEKFD
;
A
#
# COMPACT_ATOMS: atom_id res chain seq x y z
N MET A 1 64.88 -23.77 -68.77
CA MET A 1 64.21 -23.40 -70.04
C MET A 1 63.61 -24.67 -70.64
N ASN A 2 62.46 -24.52 -71.31
CA ASN A 2 61.51 -25.52 -71.84
C ASN A 2 60.46 -25.97 -70.80
N THR A 3 59.29 -25.33 -70.71
CA THR A 3 58.04 -25.52 -71.52
C THR A 3 57.43 -26.91 -71.27
N VAL A 4 56.14 -27.14 -70.96
CA VAL A 4 54.89 -26.59 -71.51
C VAL A 4 53.75 -26.83 -70.50
N LYS A 5 52.73 -25.96 -70.57
CA LYS A 5 51.45 -25.92 -69.85
C LYS A 5 50.44 -27.00 -70.27
N ARG A 6 49.50 -27.25 -69.34
CA ARG A 6 48.07 -27.62 -69.49
C ARG A 6 47.71 -29.06 -69.88
N TYR A 7 46.96 -29.71 -68.99
CA TYR A 7 45.73 -30.42 -69.37
C TYR A 7 44.59 -30.01 -68.43
N LEU A 8 43.47 -29.70 -69.07
CA LEU A 8 42.15 -29.39 -68.52
C LEU A 8 41.35 -30.69 -68.62
N SER A 9 40.63 -31.09 -67.57
CA SER A 9 39.39 -31.87 -67.76
C SER A 9 38.51 -31.77 -66.51
N LEU A 10 37.26 -31.35 -66.75
CA LEU A 10 36.16 -31.34 -65.79
C LEU A 10 35.71 -32.78 -65.50
N THR A 11 35.32 -33.03 -64.25
CA THR A 11 34.21 -33.95 -63.98
C THR A 11 33.41 -33.49 -62.77
N PHE A 12 32.13 -33.22 -63.03
CA PHE A 12 31.07 -32.92 -62.08
C PHE A 12 30.49 -34.26 -61.61
N ILE A 13 30.56 -34.58 -60.31
CA ILE A 13 29.64 -35.54 -59.68
C ILE A 13 29.27 -35.01 -58.30
N SER A 14 28.03 -34.56 -58.20
CA SER A 14 27.26 -34.38 -56.97
C SER A 14 26.98 -35.72 -56.31
N LEU A 15 27.14 -35.82 -54.99
CA LEU A 15 26.13 -36.49 -54.14
C LEU A 15 26.28 -36.07 -52.67
N LEU A 16 25.12 -35.75 -52.07
CA LEU A 16 24.87 -35.50 -50.66
C LEU A 16 25.39 -36.64 -49.76
N THR A 17 25.90 -36.29 -48.58
CA THR A 17 25.28 -36.55 -47.25
C THR A 17 26.30 -36.27 -46.14
N GLY A 18 25.82 -35.73 -45.02
CA GLY A 18 26.60 -35.67 -43.78
C GLY A 18 26.52 -34.33 -43.05
N LEU A 19 25.34 -34.04 -42.48
CA LEU A 19 25.17 -33.04 -41.43
C LEU A 19 26.06 -33.42 -40.23
N PHE A 20 27.11 -32.65 -39.98
CA PHE A 20 27.63 -32.44 -38.64
C PHE A 20 27.54 -30.95 -38.35
N THR A 21 26.52 -30.62 -37.58
CA THR A 21 26.29 -29.34 -36.91
C THR A 21 27.46 -29.06 -35.99
N ASP A 22 28.39 -28.23 -36.43
CA ASP A 22 29.31 -27.52 -35.55
C ASP A 22 28.88 -26.04 -35.51
N CYS A 23 27.78 -25.82 -34.79
CA CYS A 23 27.46 -24.52 -34.23
C CYS A 23 27.53 -24.70 -32.71
N GLN A 24 28.75 -24.69 -32.16
CA GLN A 24 28.94 -24.39 -30.75
C GLN A 24 28.45 -22.95 -30.52
N ASN A 25 27.19 -22.88 -30.11
CA ASN A 25 26.48 -21.68 -29.74
C ASN A 25 27.14 -21.06 -28.50
N PRO A 26 27.66 -19.82 -28.55
CA PRO A 26 28.09 -19.11 -27.35
C PRO A 26 26.86 -18.56 -26.64
N ASN A 27 26.10 -19.43 -25.95
CA ASN A 27 25.03 -19.02 -25.06
C ASN A 27 25.25 -19.63 -23.67
N SER A 28 26.12 -18.97 -22.90
CA SER A 28 25.91 -18.76 -21.47
C SER A 28 26.64 -17.51 -21.01
N GLN A 29 26.49 -16.42 -21.79
CA GLN A 29 26.58 -15.10 -21.19
C GLN A 29 25.24 -14.83 -20.52
N ALA A 30 25.28 -14.60 -19.21
CA ALA A 30 24.17 -14.10 -18.43
C ALA A 30 23.54 -12.93 -19.18
N SER A 31 22.28 -13.09 -19.57
CA SER A 31 21.44 -12.00 -20.06
C SER A 31 21.21 -11.03 -18.90
N GLN A 32 22.16 -10.12 -18.68
CA GLN A 32 21.88 -8.89 -17.98
C GLN A 32 20.92 -8.05 -18.83
N ASN A 33 19.75 -7.79 -18.26
CA ASN A 33 19.04 -6.51 -18.33
C ASN A 33 18.79 -5.93 -19.72
N ASP A 34 17.87 -6.53 -20.46
CA ASP A 34 16.91 -5.72 -21.22
C ASP A 34 15.55 -5.89 -20.54
N ALA A 35 15.38 -5.21 -19.40
CA ALA A 35 14.04 -4.98 -18.89
C ALA A 35 13.29 -4.20 -19.98
N PRO A 36 12.06 -4.58 -20.35
CA PRO A 36 11.28 -3.77 -21.25
C PRO A 36 11.11 -2.40 -20.59
N GLU A 37 11.60 -1.38 -21.28
CA GLU A 37 11.42 0.06 -21.00
C GLU A 37 9.96 0.42 -20.66
N VAL A 38 9.03 -0.46 -21.03
CA VAL A 38 7.58 -0.46 -20.82
C VAL A 38 7.13 -0.29 -19.37
N LEU A 39 7.91 -0.72 -18.36
CA LEU A 39 7.48 -0.64 -16.95
C LEU A 39 8.06 0.56 -16.21
N THR A 40 9.22 1.05 -16.64
CA THR A 40 9.88 2.18 -16.00
C THR A 40 9.10 3.45 -16.24
N GLY A 41 8.97 4.27 -15.19
CA GLY A 41 8.24 5.52 -15.27
C GLY A 41 7.34 5.75 -14.07
N THR A 42 6.48 6.75 -14.22
CA THR A 42 5.50 7.12 -13.19
C THR A 42 4.13 6.62 -13.60
N TRP A 43 3.50 5.93 -12.67
CA TRP A 43 2.16 5.36 -12.76
C TRP A 43 1.29 6.05 -11.73
N THR A 44 0.12 6.55 -12.13
CA THR A 44 -0.80 7.27 -11.23
C THR A 44 -2.06 6.45 -11.04
N MET A 45 -2.49 6.28 -9.79
CA MET A 45 -3.65 5.47 -9.45
C MET A 45 -4.92 6.08 -10.04
N VAL A 46 -5.76 5.23 -10.64
CA VAL A 46 -7.07 5.56 -11.16
C VAL A 46 -8.10 4.61 -10.58
N ARG A 47 -9.36 5.06 -10.49
CA ARG A 47 -10.47 4.20 -10.06
C ARG A 47 -11.38 3.88 -11.21
N GLU A 48 -11.90 2.66 -11.20
CA GLU A 48 -12.99 2.26 -12.09
C GLU A 48 -14.32 2.81 -11.54
N SER A 49 -15.07 3.50 -12.38
CA SER A 49 -16.41 4.01 -12.08
C SER A 49 -17.29 3.91 -13.33
N GLY A 50 -18.32 3.08 -13.27
CA GLY A 50 -19.26 2.89 -14.38
C GLY A 50 -18.61 2.36 -15.67
N GLY A 51 -17.64 1.46 -15.56
CA GLY A 51 -16.91 0.87 -16.70
C GLY A 51 -15.92 1.83 -17.38
N LYS A 52 -15.56 2.93 -16.72
CA LYS A 52 -14.53 3.88 -17.16
C LYS A 52 -13.55 4.12 -16.03
N TYR A 53 -12.34 4.54 -16.38
CA TYR A 53 -11.35 4.95 -15.40
C TYR A 53 -11.37 6.47 -15.20
N VAL A 54 -11.30 6.87 -13.94
CA VAL A 54 -11.27 8.29 -13.55
C VAL A 54 -10.11 8.54 -12.60
N LEU A 55 -9.50 9.72 -12.75
CA LEU A 55 -8.59 10.26 -11.75
C LEU A 55 -9.45 10.98 -10.71
N LEU A 56 -9.49 10.44 -9.50
CA LEU A 56 -10.21 11.06 -8.40
C LEU A 56 -9.35 12.16 -7.78
N ASP A 57 -9.89 13.38 -7.81
CA ASP A 57 -9.29 14.51 -7.13
C ASP A 57 -9.90 14.63 -5.73
N CYS A 58 -9.07 14.36 -4.73
CA CYS A 58 -9.43 14.32 -3.32
C CYS A 58 -8.81 15.46 -2.51
N GLY A 59 -8.06 16.38 -3.14
CA GLY A 59 -7.33 17.45 -2.47
C GLY A 59 -5.92 17.06 -2.01
N ASP A 60 -5.69 15.79 -1.66
CA ASP A 60 -4.43 15.30 -1.07
C ASP A 60 -3.44 14.72 -2.11
N GLY A 61 -3.65 15.06 -3.39
CA GLY A 61 -2.90 14.48 -4.51
C GLY A 61 -3.42 13.12 -4.95
N SER A 62 -2.59 12.35 -5.64
CA SER A 62 -2.93 11.02 -6.15
C SER A 62 -1.82 10.04 -5.80
N GLU A 63 -2.20 8.80 -5.45
CA GLU A 63 -1.24 7.72 -5.24
C GLU A 63 -0.45 7.46 -6.53
N THR A 64 0.86 7.32 -6.42
CA THR A 64 1.74 7.06 -7.57
C THR A 64 2.76 5.98 -7.29
N ILE A 65 3.12 5.22 -8.32
CA ILE A 65 4.26 4.32 -8.31
C ILE A 65 5.29 4.89 -9.28
N VAL A 66 6.50 5.14 -8.79
CA VAL A 66 7.66 5.48 -9.61
C VAL A 66 8.56 4.26 -9.66
N LEU A 67 8.65 3.66 -10.85
CA LEU A 67 9.49 2.50 -11.10
C LEU A 67 10.76 2.92 -11.85
N THR A 68 11.92 2.70 -11.26
CA THR A 68 13.22 2.82 -11.95
C THR A 68 13.70 1.44 -12.38
N ALA A 69 14.92 1.33 -12.90
CA ALA A 69 15.53 0.05 -13.21
C ALA A 69 15.68 -0.83 -11.94
N ASP A 70 16.02 -0.21 -10.82
CA ASP A 70 16.53 -0.83 -9.60
C ASP A 70 15.69 -0.60 -8.34
N SER A 71 14.68 0.26 -8.39
CA SER A 71 13.84 0.57 -7.23
C SER A 71 12.38 0.83 -7.59
N VAL A 72 11.52 0.61 -6.61
CA VAL A 72 10.11 1.01 -6.60
C VAL A 72 9.96 2.06 -5.51
N LEU A 73 9.43 3.23 -5.88
CA LEU A 73 8.96 4.22 -4.93
C LEU A 73 7.44 4.33 -5.06
N HIS A 74 6.74 3.83 -4.07
CA HIS A 74 5.30 3.93 -3.96
C HIS A 74 4.97 5.12 -3.07
N LYS A 75 4.39 6.16 -3.67
CA LYS A 75 3.88 7.33 -2.97
C LYS A 75 2.40 7.16 -2.71
N GLY A 76 2.07 6.79 -1.48
CA GLY A 76 0.70 6.74 -1.01
C GLY A 76 0.14 8.12 -0.75
N ILE A 77 -1.13 8.18 -0.35
CA ILE A 77 -1.75 9.42 0.14
C ILE A 77 -1.24 9.73 1.55
N MET A 78 -0.99 8.70 2.38
CA MET A 78 -0.59 8.83 3.78
C MET A 78 0.92 8.66 4.01
N GLU A 79 1.57 7.81 3.23
CA GLU A 79 2.99 7.51 3.40
C GLU A 79 3.66 7.14 2.07
N ASP A 80 4.95 7.43 1.99
CA ASP A 80 5.81 7.03 0.88
C ASP A 80 6.65 5.81 1.32
N ALA A 81 6.65 4.76 0.50
CA ALA A 81 7.44 3.56 0.71
C ALA A 81 8.40 3.34 -0.48
N GLY A 82 9.69 3.21 -0.19
CA GLY A 82 10.74 2.98 -1.18
C GLY A 82 11.47 1.67 -0.94
N SER A 83 11.58 0.84 -1.97
CA SER A 83 12.24 -0.47 -1.91
C SER A 83 13.16 -0.70 -3.10
N LYS A 84 14.29 -1.38 -2.87
CA LYS A 84 15.10 -1.91 -3.96
C LYS A 84 14.41 -3.12 -4.59
N ILE A 85 14.59 -3.27 -5.89
CA ILE A 85 14.12 -4.42 -6.64
C ILE A 85 15.16 -5.53 -6.48
N ASP A 86 14.71 -6.70 -6.04
CA ASP A 86 15.57 -7.88 -5.97
C ASP A 86 15.71 -8.50 -7.37
N HIS A 87 14.58 -8.84 -7.99
CA HIS A 87 14.54 -9.36 -9.35
C HIS A 87 13.19 -9.09 -10.02
N ARG A 88 13.14 -9.38 -11.32
CA ARG A 88 11.94 -9.24 -12.16
C ARG A 88 11.66 -10.54 -12.87
N GLU A 89 10.39 -10.88 -12.99
CA GLU A 89 9.91 -11.96 -13.86
C GLU A 89 8.96 -11.36 -14.90
N ILE A 90 9.31 -11.48 -16.18
CA ILE A 90 8.53 -10.90 -17.27
C ILE A 90 8.04 -12.01 -18.18
N LYS A 91 6.72 -12.02 -18.41
CA LYS A 91 5.99 -12.87 -19.33
C LYS A 91 5.23 -11.98 -20.32
N VAL A 92 4.64 -12.59 -21.35
CA VAL A 92 3.99 -11.86 -22.46
C VAL A 92 2.99 -10.80 -21.99
N ASP A 93 2.14 -11.15 -21.01
CA ASP A 93 1.07 -10.26 -20.52
C ASP A 93 1.21 -9.87 -19.05
N THR A 94 2.29 -10.29 -18.41
CA THR A 94 2.49 -10.09 -16.96
C THR A 94 3.93 -9.76 -16.66
N ALA A 95 4.14 -8.84 -15.73
CA ALA A 95 5.44 -8.56 -15.18
C ALA A 95 5.35 -8.51 -13.66
N VAL A 96 6.23 -9.23 -12.98
CA VAL A 96 6.34 -9.25 -11.53
C VAL A 96 7.66 -8.62 -11.13
N ILE A 97 7.59 -7.69 -10.18
CA ILE A 97 8.71 -6.97 -9.61
C ILE A 97 8.80 -7.40 -8.14
N TYR A 98 9.77 -8.23 -7.82
CA TYR A 98 9.95 -8.75 -6.48
C TYR A 98 10.85 -7.81 -5.67
N LEU A 99 10.43 -7.50 -4.45
CA LEU A 99 11.18 -6.65 -3.52
C LEU A 99 12.07 -7.46 -2.58
N ASP A 100 11.81 -8.77 -2.50
CA ASP A 100 12.56 -9.72 -1.68
C ASP A 100 12.83 -11.02 -2.45
N LYS A 101 13.84 -11.75 -1.98
CA LYS A 101 14.25 -13.04 -2.57
C LYS A 101 13.23 -14.16 -2.33
N THR A 102 12.42 -14.02 -1.29
CA THR A 102 11.44 -15.04 -0.86
C THR A 102 10.16 -15.00 -1.69
N GLY A 103 9.94 -13.94 -2.48
CA GLY A 103 8.76 -13.74 -3.29
C GLY A 103 7.53 -13.31 -2.48
N THR A 104 7.73 -12.85 -1.24
CA THR A 104 6.65 -12.49 -0.30
C THR A 104 6.10 -11.09 -0.57
N SER A 105 6.94 -10.18 -1.03
CA SER A 105 6.58 -8.79 -1.34
C SER A 105 6.84 -8.49 -2.82
N TYR A 106 5.83 -8.02 -3.53
CA TYR A 106 5.95 -7.79 -4.96
C TYR A 106 4.91 -6.81 -5.51
N TYR A 107 5.24 -6.26 -6.69
CA TYR A 107 4.32 -5.55 -7.56
C TYR A 107 4.16 -6.34 -8.85
N LYS A 108 2.93 -6.76 -9.16
CA LYS A 108 2.60 -7.56 -10.34
C LYS A 108 1.70 -6.78 -11.27
N LEU A 109 2.23 -6.39 -12.41
CA LEU A 109 1.45 -5.84 -13.52
C LEU A 109 0.75 -6.99 -14.25
N ILE A 110 -0.57 -6.88 -14.39
CA ILE A 110 -1.44 -7.82 -15.10
C ILE A 110 -2.11 -7.08 -16.25
N GLY A 111 -1.55 -7.24 -17.44
CA GLY A 111 -2.06 -6.58 -18.63
C GLY A 111 -1.87 -5.06 -18.62
N SER A 112 -1.64 -4.50 -19.80
CA SER A 112 -1.67 -3.06 -20.03
C SER A 112 -2.43 -2.82 -21.32
N ASP A 113 -3.50 -2.03 -21.23
CA ASP A 113 -4.14 -1.50 -22.41
C ASP A 113 -3.27 -0.35 -22.94
N LYS A 114 -2.50 -0.65 -23.98
CA LYS A 114 -1.58 0.31 -24.60
C LYS A 114 -2.28 1.54 -25.17
N GLN A 115 -3.58 1.46 -25.49
CA GLN A 115 -4.32 2.58 -26.05
C GLN A 115 -4.74 3.57 -24.96
N SER A 116 -5.15 3.08 -23.79
CA SER A 116 -5.53 3.94 -22.65
C SER A 116 -4.37 4.22 -21.68
N GLY A 117 -3.27 3.47 -21.79
CA GLY A 117 -2.15 3.54 -20.84
C GLY A 117 -2.46 2.93 -19.47
N ILE A 118 -3.58 2.22 -19.34
CA ILE A 118 -4.08 1.72 -18.07
C ILE A 118 -3.62 0.27 -17.87
N SER A 119 -3.22 -0.03 -16.65
CA SER A 119 -2.78 -1.36 -16.24
C SER A 119 -3.37 -1.73 -14.89
N LYS A 120 -3.63 -3.02 -14.71
CA LYS A 120 -3.99 -3.59 -13.43
C LYS A 120 -2.72 -4.01 -12.70
N TRP A 121 -2.62 -3.66 -11.43
CA TRP A 121 -1.52 -4.02 -10.55
C TRP A 121 -2.05 -4.81 -9.36
N VAL A 122 -1.36 -5.90 -9.04
CA VAL A 122 -1.54 -6.65 -7.80
C VAL A 122 -0.33 -6.38 -6.92
N ILE A 123 -0.56 -5.86 -5.72
CA ILE A 123 0.47 -5.45 -4.78
C ILE A 123 0.38 -6.35 -3.56
N LYS A 124 1.52 -6.89 -3.13
CA LYS A 124 1.64 -7.71 -1.92
C LYS A 124 2.83 -7.25 -1.09
N GLU A 125 2.66 -7.20 0.22
CA GLU A 125 3.69 -6.83 1.18
C GLU A 125 3.79 -7.90 2.28
N GLY A 126 4.90 -8.63 2.33
CA GLY A 126 5.13 -9.72 3.29
C GLY A 126 4.01 -10.78 3.28
N ASP A 127 3.50 -11.08 4.48
CA ASP A 127 2.39 -12.02 4.68
C ASP A 127 1.01 -11.35 4.56
N GLY A 128 0.97 -10.10 4.13
CA GLY A 128 -0.27 -9.35 3.89
C GLY A 128 -1.11 -9.90 2.73
N LEU A 129 -2.33 -9.37 2.63
CA LEU A 129 -3.24 -9.68 1.53
C LEU A 129 -2.77 -9.04 0.22
N GLU A 130 -3.11 -9.69 -0.90
CA GLU A 130 -2.94 -9.11 -2.23
C GLU A 130 -4.01 -8.05 -2.48
N ILE A 131 -3.57 -6.86 -2.88
CA ILE A 131 -4.46 -5.73 -3.17
C ILE A 131 -4.40 -5.44 -4.66
N GLU A 132 -5.56 -5.37 -5.31
CA GLU A 132 -5.69 -5.00 -6.70
C GLU A 132 -5.93 -3.50 -6.85
N LYS A 133 -5.16 -2.85 -7.73
CA LYS A 133 -5.30 -1.42 -8.05
C LYS A 133 -5.10 -1.20 -9.55
N PHE A 134 -5.58 -0.07 -10.05
CA PHE A 134 -5.40 0.32 -11.45
C PHE A 134 -4.57 1.59 -11.54
N PHE A 135 -3.66 1.62 -12.50
CA PHE A 135 -2.77 2.76 -12.71
C PHE A 135 -2.70 3.13 -14.18
N VAL A 136 -2.62 4.43 -14.44
CA VAL A 136 -2.34 4.99 -15.77
C VAL A 136 -0.89 5.47 -15.82
N ASP A 137 -0.19 5.22 -16.93
CA ASP A 137 1.14 5.79 -17.11
C ASP A 137 1.08 7.32 -17.30
N LYS A 138 2.20 7.97 -17.02
CA LYS A 138 2.34 9.44 -17.09
C LYS A 138 1.97 10.03 -18.46
N THR A 139 2.21 9.32 -19.56
CA THR A 139 1.96 9.86 -20.92
C THR A 139 0.47 9.87 -21.25
N HIS A 140 -0.29 8.92 -20.72
CA HIS A 140 -1.74 8.83 -20.92
C HIS A 140 -2.57 9.51 -19.83
N LEU A 141 -1.95 9.94 -18.72
CA LEU A 141 -2.65 10.59 -17.60
C LEU A 141 -3.54 11.76 -18.05
N ILE A 142 -3.12 12.54 -19.05
CA ILE A 142 -3.90 13.68 -19.58
C ILE A 142 -5.22 13.27 -20.25
N THR A 143 -5.34 12.00 -20.67
CA THR A 143 -6.53 11.45 -21.32
C THR A 143 -7.59 10.98 -20.31
N ILE A 144 -7.17 10.77 -19.06
CA ILE A 144 -8.06 10.31 -18.00
C ILE A 144 -8.90 11.47 -17.50
N LYS A 145 -10.21 11.26 -17.50
CA LYS A 145 -11.15 12.25 -16.96
C LYS A 145 -10.90 12.43 -15.46
N LYS A 146 -10.68 13.68 -15.06
CA LYS A 146 -10.69 14.06 -13.65
C LYS A 146 -12.12 14.13 -13.15
N SER A 147 -12.36 13.52 -12.01
CA SER A 147 -13.62 13.67 -11.27
C SER A 147 -13.28 14.14 -9.87
N LYS A 148 -14.03 15.13 -9.38
CA LYS A 148 -14.00 15.45 -7.96
C LYS A 148 -14.48 14.20 -7.21
N GLY A 149 -13.65 13.65 -6.34
CA GLY A 149 -14.05 12.51 -5.56
C GLY A 149 -15.04 12.93 -4.47
N THR A 150 -15.93 12.03 -4.11
CA THR A 150 -16.80 12.20 -2.94
C THR A 150 -16.12 11.63 -1.69
N ALA A 151 -16.71 11.86 -0.52
CA ALA A 151 -16.19 11.32 0.74
C ALA A 151 -16.00 9.78 0.73
N SER A 152 -16.87 9.06 0.02
CA SER A 152 -16.74 7.60 -0.14
C SER A 152 -15.65 7.20 -1.13
N ASP A 153 -15.34 8.08 -2.09
CA ASP A 153 -14.37 7.79 -3.15
C ASP A 153 -12.95 8.13 -2.74
N CYS A 154 -12.78 9.10 -1.86
CA CYS A 154 -11.46 9.67 -1.57
C CYS A 154 -10.72 9.04 -0.41
N GLY A 155 -11.31 8.08 0.31
CA GLY A 155 -10.73 7.64 1.59
C GLY A 155 -10.66 8.76 2.64
N THR A 156 -11.17 9.96 2.30
CA THR A 156 -11.29 11.13 3.15
C THR A 156 -12.76 11.30 3.49
N THR A 157 -13.06 11.11 4.76
CA THR A 157 -14.29 11.63 5.35
C THR A 157 -14.40 13.12 5.03
N ALA A 158 -15.47 13.52 4.36
CA ALA A 158 -15.76 14.92 4.12
C ALA A 158 -15.71 15.74 5.43
N ASP A 159 -15.02 16.88 5.28
CA ASP A 159 -14.90 18.04 6.16
C ASP A 159 -14.00 17.91 7.39
N ALA A 160 -12.76 18.37 7.25
CA ALA A 160 -12.08 19.15 8.28
C ALA A 160 -11.10 20.09 7.58
N GLY A 161 -11.41 21.39 7.57
CA GLY A 161 -10.42 22.40 7.27
C GLY A 161 -9.26 22.26 8.25
N ASP A 162 -8.04 22.26 7.72
CA ASP A 162 -6.75 22.25 8.40
C ASP A 162 -6.70 21.46 9.72
N GLN A 163 -6.27 20.20 9.65
CA GLN A 163 -5.73 19.51 10.81
C GLN A 163 -4.58 18.59 10.44
N VAL A 164 -3.48 18.75 11.17
CA VAL A 164 -2.31 17.88 11.14
C VAL A 164 -2.76 16.43 11.35
N ASP A 165 -2.30 15.54 10.47
CA ASP A 165 -2.53 14.10 10.51
C ASP A 165 -2.38 13.58 11.95
N GLY A 166 -3.43 12.93 12.46
CA GLY A 166 -3.45 12.30 13.78
C GLY A 166 -4.25 13.04 14.87
N SER A 167 -5.04 14.06 14.52
CA SER A 167 -5.88 14.79 15.48
C SER A 167 -7.41 14.61 15.28
N PHE A 168 -8.19 14.69 16.35
CA PHE A 168 -9.64 14.48 16.40
C PHE A 168 -10.34 15.62 17.14
N VAL A 169 -11.35 16.23 16.52
CA VAL A 169 -12.09 17.37 17.07
C VAL A 169 -13.31 16.91 17.86
N ILE A 170 -13.49 17.47 19.07
CA ILE A 170 -14.58 17.14 19.99
C ILE A 170 -15.28 18.43 20.42
N GLY A 171 -16.57 18.35 20.78
CA GLY A 171 -17.32 19.48 21.33
C GLY A 171 -17.46 20.65 20.36
N ASN A 172 -17.85 20.38 19.10
CA ASN A 172 -18.01 21.40 18.05
C ASN A 172 -16.76 22.26 17.80
N GLY A 173 -15.58 21.65 17.81
CA GLY A 173 -14.32 22.38 17.59
C GLY A 173 -13.58 22.76 18.86
N ASN A 174 -14.20 22.65 20.05
CA ASN A 174 -13.65 23.23 21.28
C ASN A 174 -12.42 22.52 21.80
N LEU A 175 -12.30 21.22 21.52
CA LEU A 175 -11.17 20.39 21.93
C LEU A 175 -10.60 19.66 20.72
N THR A 176 -9.29 19.49 20.72
CA THR A 176 -8.55 18.68 19.75
C THR A 176 -7.76 17.63 20.50
N ALA A 177 -8.05 16.36 20.24
CA ALA A 177 -7.26 15.22 20.70
C ALA A 177 -6.20 14.86 19.65
N SER A 178 -5.04 14.36 20.05
CA SER A 178 -4.00 13.84 19.14
C SER A 178 -3.27 12.67 19.77
N ILE A 179 -2.77 11.75 18.94
CA ILE A 179 -1.93 10.63 19.38
C ILE A 179 -0.46 10.93 19.06
N GLU A 180 0.38 10.86 20.08
CA GLU A 180 1.83 11.07 20.01
C GLU A 180 2.54 9.76 20.38
N GLY A 181 3.56 9.37 19.61
CA GLY A 181 4.36 8.18 19.92
C GLY A 181 3.59 6.86 19.95
N SER A 182 2.40 6.80 19.33
CA SER A 182 1.47 5.66 19.24
C SER A 182 0.85 5.18 20.56
N ASN A 183 1.25 5.70 21.72
CA ASN A 183 0.72 5.30 23.02
C ASN A 183 0.33 6.47 23.94
N CYS A 184 0.58 7.71 23.52
CA CYS A 184 0.22 8.91 24.28
C CYS A 184 -0.91 9.67 23.58
N ILE A 185 -1.90 10.09 24.34
CA ILE A 185 -2.95 11.00 23.91
C ILE A 185 -2.77 12.36 24.58
N SER A 186 -2.87 13.41 23.79
CA SER A 186 -2.95 14.80 24.26
C SER A 186 -4.29 15.39 23.82
N ILE A 187 -4.93 16.18 24.67
CA ILE A 187 -6.16 16.92 24.36
C ILE A 187 -5.94 18.37 24.71
N ARG A 188 -6.10 19.25 23.73
CA ARG A 188 -5.87 20.69 23.84
C ARG A 188 -7.15 21.46 23.54
N ASP A 189 -7.27 22.64 24.12
CA ASP A 189 -8.33 23.58 23.75
C ASP A 189 -8.00 24.31 22.43
N LYS A 190 -8.94 25.11 21.93
CA LYS A 190 -8.76 25.96 20.73
C LYS A 190 -7.57 26.92 20.81
N SER A 191 -7.11 27.26 22.02
CA SER A 191 -5.96 28.14 22.24
C SER A 191 -4.64 27.37 22.30
N GLY A 192 -4.68 26.04 22.17
CA GLY A 192 -3.52 25.16 22.26
C GLY A 192 -3.14 24.74 23.68
N ASN A 193 -3.91 25.16 24.70
CA ASN A 193 -3.62 24.81 26.09
C ASN A 193 -3.96 23.35 26.36
N MET A 194 -3.04 22.63 26.99
CA MET A 194 -3.25 21.24 27.38
C MET A 194 -4.37 21.13 28.42
N GLN A 195 -5.37 20.32 28.11
CA GLN A 195 -6.50 20.00 28.99
C GLN A 195 -6.38 18.60 29.59
N PHE A 196 -5.77 17.68 28.84
CA PHE A 196 -5.56 16.30 29.27
C PHE A 196 -4.37 15.71 28.51
N GLU A 197 -3.57 14.91 29.20
CA GLU A 197 -2.51 14.13 28.58
C GLU A 197 -2.43 12.79 29.31
N ARG A 198 -2.20 11.72 28.54
CA ARG A 198 -1.94 10.40 29.10
C ARG A 198 -1.14 9.54 28.15
N CYS A 199 -0.16 8.82 28.69
CA CYS A 199 0.49 7.69 28.02
C CYS A 199 0.05 6.35 28.61
N LEU A 200 0.04 5.33 27.77
CA LEU A 200 -0.09 3.92 28.18
C LEU A 200 1.29 3.31 28.43
N GLU A 201 1.30 2.18 29.15
CA GLU A 201 2.51 1.39 29.33
C GLU A 201 3.06 0.87 27.99
N GLU A 202 4.37 0.64 27.93
CA GLU A 202 5.07 0.11 26.75
C GLU A 202 4.42 -1.18 26.23
N GLY A 203 4.30 -1.29 24.91
CA GLY A 203 3.64 -2.42 24.25
C GLY A 203 2.13 -2.26 24.05
N ASN A 204 1.51 -1.23 24.66
CA ASN A 204 0.14 -0.83 24.34
C ASN A 204 0.14 0.29 23.29
N ILE A 205 -0.80 0.22 22.35
CA ILE A 205 -1.00 1.22 21.31
C ILE A 205 -2.38 1.85 21.50
N MET A 206 -2.49 3.14 21.22
CA MET A 206 -3.74 3.90 21.21
C MET A 206 -3.94 4.51 19.82
N ALA A 207 -5.17 4.44 19.31
CA ALA A 207 -5.55 5.06 18.05
C ALA A 207 -6.88 5.79 18.18
N LEU A 208 -7.00 6.91 17.47
CA LEU A 208 -8.27 7.62 17.31
C LEU A 208 -9.08 6.95 16.20
N ARG A 209 -10.32 6.55 16.50
CA ARG A 209 -11.22 5.98 15.49
C ARG A 209 -11.86 7.11 14.67
N LYS A 210 -12.00 6.88 13.36
CA LYS A 210 -12.57 7.83 12.41
C LYS A 210 -14.11 7.81 12.45
N VAL A 211 -14.70 8.22 13.57
CA VAL A 211 -16.17 8.31 13.76
C VAL A 211 -16.59 9.71 14.19
N LYS A 212 -17.69 10.25 13.66
CA LYS A 212 -18.20 11.57 14.05
C LYS A 212 -19.04 11.46 15.32
N GLY A 213 -18.84 12.38 16.27
CA GLY A 213 -19.68 12.48 17.47
C GLY A 213 -19.12 13.43 18.52
N ASP A 214 -19.91 13.69 19.55
CA ASP A 214 -19.48 14.49 20.72
C ASP A 214 -18.90 13.58 21.82
N PHE A 215 -17.88 12.83 21.44
CA PHE A 215 -17.13 11.92 22.30
C PHE A 215 -15.73 11.75 21.74
N LEU A 216 -14.85 11.15 22.54
CA LEU A 216 -13.50 10.77 22.17
C LEU A 216 -13.48 9.28 21.82
N PRO A 217 -13.39 8.90 20.54
CA PRO A 217 -13.46 7.52 20.11
C PRO A 217 -12.06 6.89 20.04
N LEU A 218 -11.76 5.98 20.96
CA LEU A 218 -10.44 5.35 21.03
C LEU A 218 -10.51 3.86 20.71
N THR A 219 -9.44 3.37 20.08
CA THR A 219 -9.06 1.97 20.04
C THR A 219 -7.78 1.80 20.85
N PHE A 220 -7.75 0.81 21.73
CA PHE A 220 -6.56 0.37 22.43
C PHE A 220 -6.14 -0.98 21.87
N MET A 221 -4.85 -1.22 21.71
CA MET A 221 -4.32 -2.50 21.23
C MET A 221 -3.19 -2.96 22.15
N SER A 222 -3.18 -4.26 22.47
CA SER A 222 -2.14 -4.90 23.26
C SER A 222 -1.97 -6.32 22.79
N GLY A 223 -0.84 -6.61 22.13
CA GLY A 223 -0.60 -7.91 21.51
C GLY A 223 -1.69 -8.26 20.49
N PRO A 224 -2.29 -9.47 20.54
CA PRO A 224 -3.31 -9.92 19.60
C PRO A 224 -4.74 -9.48 19.99
N HIS A 225 -4.89 -8.44 20.80
CA HIS A 225 -6.19 -8.01 21.30
C HIS A 225 -6.37 -6.51 21.09
N SER A 226 -7.62 -6.10 20.87
CA SER A 226 -7.98 -4.70 20.79
C SER A 226 -9.28 -4.39 21.53
N MET A 227 -9.44 -3.12 21.92
CA MET A 227 -10.61 -2.60 22.61
C MET A 227 -11.05 -1.29 22.00
N ASP A 228 -12.32 -1.19 21.64
CA ASP A 228 -12.97 0.06 21.28
C ASP A 228 -13.75 0.61 22.46
N ALA A 229 -13.57 1.90 22.74
CA ALA A 229 -14.37 2.62 23.72
C ALA A 229 -14.62 4.07 23.29
N ASP A 230 -15.85 4.53 23.49
CA ASP A 230 -16.26 5.92 23.26
C ASP A 230 -16.29 6.65 24.61
N PHE A 231 -15.38 7.61 24.80
CA PHE A 231 -15.27 8.36 26.06
C PHE A 231 -16.03 9.68 25.98
N PHE A 232 -16.89 9.93 26.96
CA PHE A 232 -17.63 11.16 27.09
C PHE A 232 -17.06 11.99 28.23
N LEU A 233 -16.94 13.30 28.01
CA LEU A 233 -16.48 14.22 29.05
C LEU A 233 -17.59 14.40 30.10
N LYS A 234 -17.30 14.04 31.35
CA LYS A 234 -18.18 14.22 32.51
C LYS A 234 -17.43 15.04 33.57
N GLY A 235 -17.77 16.32 33.67
CA GLY A 235 -17.00 17.26 34.49
C GLY A 235 -15.60 17.43 33.90
N LYS A 236 -14.58 16.89 34.58
CA LYS A 236 -13.18 16.90 34.13
C LYS A 236 -12.65 15.52 33.70
N GLU A 237 -13.50 14.49 33.72
CA GLU A 237 -13.09 13.12 33.44
C GLU A 237 -13.67 12.61 32.13
N TRP A 238 -12.85 11.88 31.37
CA TRP A 238 -13.27 11.17 30.17
C TRP A 238 -13.69 9.75 30.55
N VAL A 239 -14.97 9.41 30.37
CA VAL A 239 -15.53 8.13 30.83
C VAL A 239 -16.27 7.42 29.72
N ALA A 240 -15.93 6.16 29.49
CA ALA A 240 -16.68 5.23 28.65
C ALA A 240 -17.65 4.41 29.50
N LYS A 241 -18.82 4.10 28.95
CA LYS A 241 -19.87 3.27 29.59
C LYS A 241 -19.98 1.87 29.01
N SER A 242 -19.31 1.64 27.89
CA SER A 242 -19.25 0.37 27.20
C SER A 242 -17.90 0.23 26.55
N VAL A 243 -17.38 -0.99 26.58
CA VAL A 243 -16.16 -1.37 25.87
C VAL A 243 -16.51 -2.54 24.96
N THR A 244 -16.01 -2.50 23.73
CA THR A 244 -16.04 -3.62 22.81
C THR A 244 -14.64 -4.21 22.75
N PHE A 245 -14.51 -5.47 23.17
CA PHE A 245 -13.28 -6.24 23.10
C PHE A 245 -13.26 -7.12 21.87
N TYR A 246 -12.11 -7.16 21.18
CA TYR A 246 -11.86 -8.04 20.05
C TYR A 246 -10.75 -9.01 20.41
N LYS A 247 -11.10 -10.30 20.42
CA LYS A 247 -10.15 -11.39 20.59
C LYS A 247 -9.82 -11.96 19.21
N HIS A 248 -8.60 -11.70 18.72
CA HIS A 248 -8.12 -12.31 17.49
C HIS A 248 -7.91 -13.82 17.72
N THR A 249 -8.52 -14.64 16.87
CA THR A 249 -8.33 -16.10 16.85
C THR A 249 -7.96 -16.55 15.44
N ASP A 250 -7.46 -17.77 15.30
CA ASP A 250 -7.11 -18.35 13.99
C ASP A 250 -8.31 -18.42 13.02
N ASN A 251 -9.55 -18.34 13.54
CA ASN A 251 -10.78 -18.36 12.76
C ASN A 251 -11.40 -16.95 12.57
N GLY A 252 -10.66 -15.90 12.91
CA GLY A 252 -11.10 -14.51 12.86
C GLY A 252 -11.45 -13.92 14.22
N ASP A 253 -12.01 -12.72 14.21
CA ASP A 253 -12.17 -11.89 15.39
C ASP A 253 -13.47 -12.19 16.13
N ILE A 254 -13.34 -12.54 17.41
CA ILE A 254 -14.50 -12.65 18.30
C ILE A 254 -14.71 -11.30 18.96
N LYS A 255 -15.83 -10.66 18.60
CA LYS A 255 -16.26 -9.36 19.15
C LYS A 255 -17.23 -9.56 20.32
N THR A 256 -16.91 -8.95 21.46
CA THR A 256 -17.76 -8.94 22.65
C THR A 256 -17.90 -7.52 23.19
N THR A 257 -19.12 -7.05 23.41
CA THR A 257 -19.37 -5.74 24.05
C THR A 257 -19.94 -5.94 25.44
N ARG A 258 -19.37 -5.26 26.44
CA ARG A 258 -19.89 -5.23 27.82
C ARG A 258 -20.10 -3.79 28.29
N ALA A 259 -21.14 -3.57 29.09
CA ALA A 259 -21.36 -2.31 29.78
C ALA A 259 -20.42 -2.25 31.00
N ILE A 260 -19.38 -1.43 30.90
CA ILE A 260 -18.33 -1.30 31.90
C ILE A 260 -17.97 0.19 31.97
N ASP A 261 -17.93 0.72 33.19
CA ASP A 261 -17.44 2.07 33.44
C ASP A 261 -15.92 2.07 33.42
N VAL A 262 -15.34 2.85 32.50
CA VAL A 262 -13.90 2.98 32.34
C VAL A 262 -13.53 4.45 32.22
N SER A 263 -12.64 4.93 33.09
CA SER A 263 -12.05 6.27 32.98
C SER A 263 -10.82 6.23 32.09
N LEU A 264 -10.67 7.20 31.19
CA LEU A 264 -9.45 7.34 30.39
C LEU A 264 -8.25 7.69 31.26
N SER A 265 -8.42 8.37 32.41
CA SER A 265 -7.33 8.66 33.35
C SER A 265 -6.91 7.45 34.20
N GLY A 266 -7.75 6.41 34.27
CA GLY A 266 -7.47 5.14 34.95
C GLY A 266 -7.47 3.89 34.05
N PHE A 267 -7.51 4.05 32.73
CA PHE A 267 -7.51 2.96 31.76
C PHE A 267 -6.27 2.09 31.91
N ASP A 268 -6.47 0.78 32.03
CA ASP A 268 -5.42 -0.23 31.97
C ASP A 268 -5.95 -1.38 31.13
N PHE A 269 -5.21 -1.76 30.08
CA PHE A 269 -5.71 -2.72 29.10
C PHE A 269 -5.96 -4.08 29.75
N ARG A 270 -5.05 -4.56 30.61
CA ARG A 270 -5.14 -5.87 31.26
C ARG A 270 -6.35 -5.93 32.19
N ASN A 271 -6.51 -4.96 33.09
CA ASN A 271 -7.60 -4.90 34.04
C ASN A 271 -8.98 -4.80 33.36
N VAL A 272 -9.05 -4.16 32.18
CA VAL A 272 -10.29 -4.13 31.40
C VAL A 272 -10.51 -5.46 30.68
N ALA A 273 -9.46 -6.10 30.16
CA ALA A 273 -9.53 -7.38 29.45
C ALA A 273 -10.02 -8.52 30.36
N GLU A 274 -9.56 -8.56 31.61
CA GLU A 274 -10.00 -9.55 32.62
C GLU A 274 -11.52 -9.51 32.86
N LYS A 275 -12.19 -8.41 32.54
CA LYS A 275 -13.65 -8.29 32.63
C LYS A 275 -14.38 -8.88 31.43
N PHE A 276 -13.67 -9.41 30.42
CA PHE A 276 -14.23 -10.07 29.23
C PHE A 276 -14.04 -11.57 29.22
N ASP A 277 -13.17 -12.09 30.09
CA ASP A 277 -13.06 -13.51 30.39
C ASP A 277 -14.33 -14.07 31.08
#